data_AF-A0A2V4NI95-F1
#
_entry.id   AF-A0A2V4NI95-F1
#
_cell.length_a   1.000
_cell.length_b   1.000
_cell.length_c   1.000
_cell.angle_alpha   90.00
_cell.angle_beta   90.00
_cell.angle_gamma   90.00
#
_symmetry.space_group_name_H-M   'P 1'
#
loop_
_entity.id
_entity.type
_entity.pdbx_description
1 polymer ?
#
loop_
_entity_poly.entity_id
_entity_poly.type
_entity_poly.pdbx_seq_one_letter_code
_entity_poly.pdbx_strand_id
1 'polypeptide(L)'
;KVTYRPLSLPSGIGPMESDECQVDPAVLEVFTNALLTRHRETQHAIERALTEGFVITMLALAERAGVEVHWEPPPGAAPAAELRDVQIPVNACAANREDRQVWSEELRGKTQELGRFMAR
;
A
#
# COMPACT_ATOMS: atom_id res chain seq x y z
N LYS A 1 -14.54 9.40 -11.18
CA LYS A 1 -13.41 8.42 -11.12
C LYS A 1 -12.29 9.05 -10.30
N VAL A 2 -12.04 8.55 -9.09
CA VAL A 2 -10.88 8.99 -8.31
C VAL A 2 -9.64 8.38 -8.95
N THR A 3 -8.67 9.21 -9.35
CA THR A 3 -7.38 8.79 -9.89
C THR A 3 -6.30 9.29 -8.96
N TYR A 4 -5.49 8.39 -8.41
CA TYR A 4 -4.33 8.76 -7.61
C TYR A 4 -3.18 9.08 -8.56
N ARG A 5 -2.92 10.38 -8.77
CA ARG A 5 -2.01 10.91 -9.80
C ARG A 5 -0.62 10.25 -9.83
N PRO A 6 0.00 9.84 -8.70
CA PRO A 6 1.29 9.15 -8.73
C PRO A 6 1.28 7.77 -9.39
N LEU A 7 0.15 7.05 -9.39
CA LEU A 7 0.07 5.68 -9.92
C LEU A 7 -0.49 5.61 -11.34
N SER A 8 -1.23 6.63 -11.80
CA SER A 8 -1.98 6.59 -13.08
C SER A 8 -2.89 5.36 -13.23
N LEU A 9 -3.23 4.71 -12.11
CA LEU A 9 -4.12 3.55 -12.05
C LEU A 9 -5.51 3.96 -11.57
N PRO A 10 -6.57 3.33 -12.09
CA PRO A 10 -7.90 3.47 -11.51
C PRO A 10 -7.92 2.87 -10.10
N SER A 11 -8.59 3.54 -9.15
CA SER A 11 -8.64 3.07 -7.75
C SER A 11 -9.61 1.92 -7.49
N GLY A 12 -10.45 1.56 -8.46
CA GLY A 12 -11.55 0.62 -8.27
C GLY A 12 -12.77 1.21 -7.57
N ILE A 13 -12.71 2.48 -7.17
CA ILE A 13 -13.83 3.20 -6.55
C ILE A 13 -14.65 3.91 -7.62
N GLY A 14 -15.92 3.53 -7.70
CA GLY A 14 -16.94 4.11 -8.57
C GLY A 14 -17.31 5.55 -8.22
N PRO A 15 -18.30 6.13 -8.93
CA PRO A 15 -18.87 7.41 -8.51
C PRO A 15 -19.49 7.27 -7.10
N MET A 16 -19.44 8.36 -6.34
CA MET A 16 -20.13 8.47 -5.06
C MET A 16 -21.58 8.85 -5.32
N GLU A 17 -22.51 7.99 -4.93
CA GLU A 17 -23.94 8.17 -5.07
C GLU A 17 -24.60 7.90 -3.71
N SER A 18 -25.28 8.90 -3.14
CA SER A 18 -25.94 8.80 -1.83
C SER A 18 -25.00 8.31 -0.69
N ASP A 19 -23.78 8.86 -0.63
CA ASP A 19 -22.70 8.47 0.29
C ASP A 19 -22.19 7.01 0.14
N GLU A 20 -22.61 6.32 -0.91
CA GLU A 20 -22.14 4.98 -1.26
C GLU A 20 -21.24 5.03 -2.50
N CYS A 21 -20.29 4.12 -2.58
CA CYS A 21 -19.44 3.95 -3.76
C CYS A 21 -19.45 2.47 -4.16
N GLN A 22 -19.66 2.20 -5.44
CA GLN A 22 -19.41 0.86 -5.98
C GLN A 22 -17.91 0.57 -5.96
N VAL A 23 -17.53 -0.63 -5.53
CA VAL A 23 -16.13 -1.09 -5.51
C VAL A 23 -15.99 -2.22 -6.50
N ASP A 24 -15.06 -2.07 -7.44
CA ASP A 24 -14.58 -3.16 -8.30
C ASP A 24 -13.39 -3.84 -7.61
N PRO A 25 -13.55 -5.07 -7.09
CA PRO A 25 -12.50 -5.73 -6.32
C PRO A 25 -11.23 -6.00 -7.12
N ALA A 26 -11.35 -6.35 -8.41
CA ALA A 26 -10.21 -6.68 -9.25
C ALA A 26 -9.37 -5.42 -9.55
N VAL A 27 -10.03 -4.28 -9.77
CA VAL A 27 -9.34 -3.01 -9.98
C VAL A 27 -8.74 -2.50 -8.66
N LEU A 28 -9.46 -2.66 -7.55
CA LEU A 28 -8.98 -2.29 -6.22
C LEU A 28 -7.74 -3.12 -5.82
N GLU A 29 -7.66 -4.40 -6.19
CA GLU A 29 -6.50 -5.26 -5.96
C GLU A 29 -5.24 -4.71 -6.62
N VAL A 30 -5.31 -4.45 -7.94
CA VAL A 30 -4.18 -3.91 -8.70
C VAL A 30 -3.73 -2.58 -8.12
N PHE A 31 -4.70 -1.71 -7.79
CA PHE A 31 -4.42 -0.41 -7.21
C PHE A 31 -3.76 -0.49 -5.84
N THR A 32 -4.30 -1.30 -4.93
CA THR A 32 -3.84 -1.39 -3.54
C THR A 32 -2.46 -2.01 -3.45
N ASN A 33 -2.18 -3.03 -4.26
CA ASN A 33 -0.86 -3.65 -4.34
C ASN A 33 0.19 -2.71 -4.94
N ALA A 34 -0.16 -1.91 -5.95
CA ALA A 34 0.70 -0.87 -6.48
C ALA A 34 0.94 0.27 -5.48
N LEU A 35 -0.10 0.67 -4.74
CA LEU A 35 -0.02 1.70 -3.70
C LEU A 35 0.87 1.27 -2.54
N LEU A 36 0.71 0.04 -2.05
CA LEU A 36 1.54 -0.53 -0.98
C LEU A 36 3.01 -0.63 -1.43
N THR A 37 3.23 -1.05 -2.68
CA THR A 37 4.56 -1.08 -3.33
C THR A 37 5.20 0.31 -3.42
N ARG A 38 4.43 1.34 -3.74
CA ARG A 38 4.94 2.72 -3.75
C ARG A 38 5.24 3.21 -2.34
N HIS A 39 4.35 2.96 -1.38
CA HIS A 39 4.50 3.43 0.00
C HIS A 39 5.74 2.84 0.69
N ARG A 40 6.10 1.58 0.40
CA ARG A 40 7.36 0.96 0.88
C ARG A 40 8.62 1.56 0.25
N GLU A 41 8.55 2.07 -0.97
CA GLU A 41 9.70 2.57 -1.75
C GLU A 41 9.98 4.05 -1.50
N THR A 42 8.96 4.82 -1.11
CA THR A 42 9.12 6.24 -0.76
C THR A 42 10.02 6.39 0.47
N GLN A 43 11.20 6.98 0.30
CA GLN A 43 12.08 7.39 1.41
C GLN A 43 11.80 8.80 1.93
N HIS A 44 10.95 9.57 1.23
CA HIS A 44 10.62 10.94 1.61
C HIS A 44 9.62 10.97 2.78
N ALA A 45 10.08 11.41 3.97
CA ALA A 45 9.29 11.33 5.20
C ALA A 45 7.92 12.04 5.13
N ILE A 46 7.87 13.23 4.50
CA ILE A 46 6.62 13.99 4.32
C ILE A 46 5.63 13.24 3.43
N GLU A 47 6.07 12.70 2.29
CA GLU A 47 5.19 11.93 1.39
C GLU A 47 4.69 10.67 2.08
N ARG A 48 5.52 9.96 2.86
CA ARG A 48 5.06 8.83 3.68
C ARG A 48 3.96 9.26 4.65
N ALA A 49 4.18 10.32 5.42
CA ALA A 49 3.19 10.80 6.40
C ALA A 49 1.87 11.23 5.74
N LEU A 50 1.93 11.94 4.61
CA LEU A 50 0.74 12.39 3.87
C LEU A 50 -0.06 11.22 3.29
N THR A 51 0.61 10.14 2.90
CA THR A 51 -0.01 9.02 2.18
C THR A 51 -0.41 7.86 3.09
N GLU A 52 0.13 7.78 4.30
CA GLU A 52 -0.11 6.68 5.24
C GLU A 52 -1.60 6.46 5.53
N GLY A 53 -2.34 7.51 5.90
CA GLY A 53 -3.78 7.39 6.18
C GLY A 53 -4.59 6.94 4.96
N PHE A 54 -4.17 7.36 3.76
CA PHE A 54 -4.79 6.91 2.51
C PHE A 54 -4.50 5.43 2.24
N VAL A 55 -3.26 4.98 2.45
CA VAL A 55 -2.85 3.57 2.32
C VAL A 55 -3.63 2.69 3.27
N ILE A 56 -3.71 3.05 4.55
CA ILE A 56 -4.47 2.32 5.58
C ILE A 56 -5.94 2.19 5.17
N THR A 57 -6.54 3.26 4.65
CA THR A 57 -7.94 3.26 4.20
C THR A 57 -8.15 2.31 3.02
N MET A 58 -7.28 2.34 2.02
CA MET A 58 -7.38 1.46 0.85
C MET A 58 -7.17 0.00 1.21
N LEU A 59 -6.25 -0.29 2.14
CA LEU A 59 -6.05 -1.65 2.67
C LEU A 59 -7.28 -2.16 3.41
N ALA A 60 -7.93 -1.32 4.23
CA ALA A 60 -9.15 -1.71 4.94
C ALA A 60 -10.31 -2.00 3.96
N LEU A 61 -10.42 -1.21 2.88
CA LEU A 61 -11.37 -1.49 1.80
C LEU A 61 -11.05 -2.80 1.07
N ALA A 62 -9.78 -3.09 0.81
CA ALA A 62 -9.35 -4.34 0.20
C ALA A 62 -9.69 -5.56 1.06
N GLU A 63 -9.40 -5.50 2.37
CA GLU A 63 -9.76 -6.57 3.32
C GLU A 63 -11.28 -6.85 3.30
N ARG A 64 -12.10 -5.81 3.27
CA ARG A 64 -13.57 -5.94 3.19
C ARG A 64 -14.05 -6.49 1.84
N ALA A 65 -13.37 -6.14 0.76
CA ALA A 65 -13.68 -6.64 -0.57
C ALA A 65 -13.18 -8.08 -0.81
N GLY A 66 -12.51 -8.70 0.18
CA GLY A 66 -11.91 -10.04 0.05
C GLY A 66 -10.72 -10.07 -0.92
N VAL A 67 -10.08 -8.93 -1.12
CA VAL A 67 -8.95 -8.74 -2.05
C VAL A 67 -7.65 -9.20 -1.41
N GLU A 68 -6.79 -9.85 -2.20
CA GLU A 68 -5.47 -10.27 -1.75
C GLU A 68 -4.47 -9.10 -1.74
N VAL A 69 -3.76 -8.93 -0.63
CA VAL A 69 -2.75 -7.88 -0.43
C VAL A 69 -1.37 -8.50 -0.27
N HIS A 70 -0.45 -8.12 -1.14
CA HIS A 70 0.94 -8.56 -1.16
C HIS A 70 1.81 -7.68 -0.25
N TRP A 71 1.93 -8.09 1.01
CA TRP A 71 2.75 -7.41 2.02
C TRP A 71 4.25 -7.53 1.75
N GLU A 72 4.67 -8.63 1.14
CA GLU A 72 6.05 -8.84 0.73
C GLU A 72 6.26 -8.41 -0.73
N PRO A 73 7.42 -7.81 -1.06
CA PRO A 73 7.75 -7.54 -2.44
C PRO A 73 7.85 -8.85 -3.25
N PRO A 74 7.40 -8.85 -4.52
CA PRO A 74 7.56 -10.01 -5.39
C PRO A 74 9.04 -10.43 -5.45
N PRO A 75 9.34 -11.75 -5.46
CA PRO A 75 10.69 -12.23 -5.65
C PRO A 75 11.27 -11.67 -6.96
N GLY A 76 12.35 -10.89 -6.86
CA GLY A 76 13.01 -10.29 -8.03
C GLY A 76 12.49 -8.91 -8.47
N ALA A 77 11.61 -8.25 -7.70
CA ALA A 77 11.29 -6.84 -7.93
C ALA A 77 12.56 -6.00 -7.72
N ALA A 78 13.17 -5.54 -8.82
CA ALA A 78 14.29 -4.62 -8.78
C ALA A 78 13.83 -3.33 -8.07
N PRO A 79 14.63 -2.75 -7.15
CA PRO A 79 14.32 -1.44 -6.59
C PRO A 79 14.18 -0.45 -7.76
N ALA A 80 13.09 0.34 -7.74
CA ALA A 80 12.82 1.35 -8.76
C ALA A 80 14.11 2.11 -9.08
N ALA A 81 14.56 2.01 -10.33
CA ALA A 81 15.89 2.39 -10.75
C ALA A 81 16.11 3.90 -10.62
N GLU A 82 16.75 4.31 -9.52
CA GLU A 82 17.61 5.50 -9.43
C GLU A 82 18.51 5.45 -8.19
N LEU A 83 19.18 4.31 -7.96
CA LEU A 83 20.28 4.25 -7.00
C LEU A 83 21.46 3.57 -7.67
N ARG A 84 22.54 4.36 -7.87
CA ARG A 84 23.86 3.88 -8.31
C ARG A 84 24.22 2.62 -7.52
N ASP A 85 24.83 1.66 -8.19
CA ASP A 85 25.31 0.40 -7.60
C ASP A 85 26.15 0.66 -6.34
N VAL A 86 25.49 0.65 -5.19
CA VAL A 86 26.11 0.67 -3.87
C VAL A 86 25.90 -0.73 -3.32
N GLN A 87 26.99 -1.47 -3.18
CA GLN A 87 26.93 -2.77 -2.52
C GLN A 87 26.46 -2.60 -1.08
N ILE A 88 25.26 -3.08 -0.78
CA ILE A 88 24.72 -3.15 0.57
C ILE A 88 25.36 -4.38 1.24
N PRO A 89 26.09 -4.24 2.36
CA PRO A 89 26.59 -5.39 3.09
C PRO A 89 25.43 -6.28 3.56
N VAL A 90 25.63 -7.60 3.55
CA VAL A 90 24.60 -8.61 3.91
C VAL A 90 23.88 -8.27 5.23
N ASN A 91 24.61 -7.73 6.21
CA ASN A 91 24.06 -7.34 7.51
C ASN A 91 23.08 -6.15 7.42
N ALA A 92 23.33 -5.18 6.53
CA ALA A 92 22.41 -4.08 6.27
C ALA A 92 21.17 -4.55 5.50
N CYS A 93 21.30 -5.62 4.69
CA CYS A 93 20.18 -6.26 4.00
C CYS A 93 19.25 -6.99 4.99
N ALA A 94 19.80 -7.63 6.03
CA ALA A 94 19.03 -8.24 7.11
C ALA A 94 18.30 -7.18 7.96
N ALA A 95 18.99 -6.13 8.39
CA ALA A 95 18.37 -5.03 9.16
C ALA A 95 17.22 -4.34 8.39
N ASN A 96 17.39 -4.08 7.08
CA ASN A 96 16.32 -3.52 6.24
C ASN A 96 15.10 -4.45 6.13
N ARG A 97 15.32 -5.77 6.15
CA ARG A 97 14.23 -6.75 6.15
C ARG A 97 13.45 -6.72 7.45
N GLU A 98 14.13 -6.66 8.59
CA GLU A 98 13.49 -6.56 9.92
C GLU A 98 12.71 -5.25 10.07
N ASP A 99 13.31 -4.11 9.70
CA ASP A 99 12.63 -2.81 9.69
C ASP A 99 11.36 -2.82 8.81
N ARG A 100 11.43 -3.51 7.67
CA ARG A 100 10.29 -3.68 6.76
C ARG A 100 9.21 -4.58 7.34
N GLN A 101 9.57 -5.64 8.05
CA GLN A 101 8.60 -6.51 8.73
C GLN A 101 7.87 -5.73 9.83
N VAL A 102 8.60 -4.99 10.68
CA VAL A 102 8.03 -4.13 11.72
C VAL A 102 7.06 -3.11 11.12
N TRP A 103 7.47 -2.43 10.03
CA TRP A 103 6.59 -1.50 9.31
C TRP A 103 5.33 -2.18 8.77
N SER A 104 5.45 -3.39 8.22
CA SER A 104 4.32 -4.15 7.64
C SER A 104 3.32 -4.54 8.73
N GLU A 105 3.82 -4.99 9.89
CA GLU A 105 3.00 -5.36 11.05
C GLU A 105 2.28 -4.14 11.63
N GLU A 106 2.98 -3.01 11.78
CA GLU A 106 2.38 -1.76 12.25
C GLU A 106 1.26 -1.30 11.32
N LEU A 107 1.51 -1.31 10.00
CA LEU A 107 0.54 -0.89 9.00
C LEU A 107 -0.69 -1.82 8.97
N ARG A 108 -0.48 -3.13 9.13
CA ARG A 108 -1.56 -4.11 9.25
C ARG A 108 -2.37 -3.88 10.53
N GLY A 109 -1.72 -3.60 11.65
CA GLY A 109 -2.38 -3.26 12.91
C GLY A 109 -3.30 -2.04 12.76
N LYS A 110 -2.80 -0.96 12.15
CA LYS A 110 -3.59 0.26 11.86
C LYS A 110 -4.76 -0.03 10.91
N THR A 111 -4.55 -0.88 9.90
CA THR A 111 -5.59 -1.30 8.95
C THR A 111 -6.73 -2.03 9.66
N GLN A 112 -6.39 -3.01 10.50
CA GLN A 112 -7.37 -3.75 11.29
C GLN A 112 -8.11 -2.87 12.28
N GLU A 113 -7.40 -1.92 12.93
CA GLU A 113 -8.01 -0.94 13.82
C GLU A 113 -9.03 -0.07 13.07
N LEU A 114 -8.67 0.46 11.91
CA LEU A 114 -9.60 1.22 11.07
C LEU A 114 -10.81 0.38 10.66
N GLY A 115 -10.57 -0.88 10.26
CA GLY A 115 -11.63 -1.82 9.87
C GLY A 115 -12.68 -2.05 10.96
N ARG A 116 -12.33 -1.92 12.25
CA ARG A 116 -13.30 -2.04 13.37
C ARG A 116 -14.32 -0.92 13.41
N PHE A 117 -13.99 0.26 12.88
CA PHE A 117 -14.90 1.40 12.83
C PHE A 117 -15.82 1.36 11.61
N MET A 118 -15.55 0.48 10.63
CA MET A 118 -16.38 0.31 9.44
C MET A 118 -17.51 -0.68 9.72
N ALA A 119 -18.76 -0.30 9.46
CA ALA A 119 -19.91 -1.19 9.54
C ALA A 119 -19.69 -2.43 8.67
N ARG A 120 -20.00 -3.64 9.18
CA ARG A 120 -19.77 -4.90 8.47
C ARG A 120 -20.63 -5.03 7.22
#